data_AF-G0MS82-F1
#
_entry.id   AF-G0MS82-F1
#
_cell.length_a   1.000
_cell.length_b   1.000
_cell.length_c   1.000
_cell.angle_alpha   90.00
_cell.angle_beta   90.00
_cell.angle_gamma   90.00
#
_symmetry.space_group_name_H-M   'P 1'
#
loop_
_entity.id
_entity.type
_entity.pdbx_description
1 polymer ?
#
loop_
_entity_poly.entity_id
_entity_poly.type
_entity_poly.pdbx_seq_one_letter_code
_entity_poly.pdbx_strand_id
1 'polypeptide(L)'
;MIHVPACKRNIQDHVNIVFRTSSFQKTIKVSKTGKGYSEMLKSFFLFFSIFIIVTVGHPPKCFLPLAQGTSINCQNAPSQRYHFDPTMNQCHAFQYKGCGGNLNNYETLGECKDNCDVDLSSYVQCPLGTPPIFDSNDNSQCALTDSSSGEGCESNEAICINFNTIALCCNRTVHFGFQDDASATCPSGNARWQIDGNTVLAKSCDAVVCPSGFSCKDGNFFSYCCEN
;
A
#
# COMPACT_ATOMS: atom_id res chain seq x y z
N MET A 1 -49.94 39.40 4.00
CA MET A 1 -50.25 38.28 3.08
C MET A 1 -49.42 38.47 1.84
N ILE A 2 -48.42 37.62 1.62
CA ILE A 2 -47.61 37.66 0.39
C ILE A 2 -47.92 36.36 -0.34
N HIS A 3 -48.70 36.49 -1.41
CA HIS A 3 -48.98 35.43 -2.37
C HIS A 3 -47.95 35.59 -3.50
N VAL A 4 -47.06 34.62 -3.67
CA VAL A 4 -46.17 34.53 -4.85
C VAL A 4 -46.64 33.33 -5.68
N PRO A 5 -46.93 33.50 -6.99
CA PRO A 5 -47.52 32.45 -7.80
C PRO A 5 -46.50 31.39 -8.21
N ALA A 6 -46.96 30.14 -8.27
CA ALA A 6 -46.20 29.01 -8.78
C ALA A 6 -45.92 29.15 -10.28
N CYS A 7 -44.65 29.17 -10.67
CA CYS A 7 -44.24 28.96 -12.06
C CYS A 7 -43.89 27.48 -12.27
N LYS A 8 -44.82 26.71 -12.85
CA LYS A 8 -44.53 25.40 -13.42
C LYS A 8 -43.63 25.61 -14.65
N ARG A 9 -42.39 25.15 -14.61
CA ARG A 9 -41.59 24.88 -15.82
C ARG A 9 -41.36 23.39 -15.95
N ASN A 10 -41.87 22.85 -17.06
CA ASN A 10 -41.70 21.49 -17.51
C ASN A 10 -40.25 21.31 -17.97
N ILE A 11 -39.49 20.45 -17.29
CA ILE A 11 -38.11 20.12 -17.63
C ILE A 11 -38.08 18.63 -17.99
N GLN A 12 -38.04 18.31 -19.28
CA GLN A 12 -37.59 17.00 -19.74
C GLN A 12 -36.06 16.99 -19.76
N ASP A 13 -35.45 16.70 -18.61
CA ASP A 13 -34.01 16.48 -18.52
C ASP A 13 -33.67 15.06 -18.97
N HIS A 14 -33.12 14.93 -20.17
CA HIS A 14 -32.35 13.76 -20.57
C HIS A 14 -30.96 13.82 -19.93
N VAL A 15 -30.59 12.80 -19.17
CA VAL A 15 -29.23 12.66 -18.63
C VAL A 15 -28.41 11.78 -19.57
N ASN A 16 -27.31 12.33 -20.08
CA ASN A 16 -26.32 11.55 -20.85
C ASN A 16 -25.25 11.06 -19.89
N ILE A 17 -25.14 9.74 -19.71
CA ILE A 17 -24.07 9.13 -18.91
C ILE A 17 -22.96 8.70 -19.87
N VAL A 18 -21.74 9.23 -19.65
CA VAL A 18 -20.55 8.96 -20.46
C VAL A 18 -19.62 8.06 -19.67
N PHE A 19 -19.46 6.82 -20.11
CA PHE A 19 -18.45 5.90 -19.57
C PHE A 19 -17.17 6.04 -20.41
N ARG A 20 -16.02 6.27 -19.76
CA ARG A 20 -14.69 6.23 -20.38
C ARG A 20 -13.91 5.06 -19.79
N THR A 21 -13.53 4.11 -20.64
CA THR A 21 -12.43 3.18 -20.40
C THR A 21 -11.42 3.31 -21.54
N SER A 22 -10.22 2.77 -21.39
CA SER A 22 -9.08 2.94 -22.31
C SER A 22 -9.31 2.45 -23.76
N SER A 23 -10.46 1.84 -24.08
CA SER A 23 -10.71 1.28 -25.41
C SER A 23 -12.10 1.55 -26.02
N PHE A 24 -13.09 2.12 -25.32
CA PHE A 24 -14.41 2.40 -25.92
C PHE A 24 -15.15 3.58 -25.27
N GLN A 25 -15.84 4.38 -26.09
CA GLN A 25 -16.77 5.42 -25.64
C GLN A 25 -18.19 5.07 -26.10
N LYS A 26 -19.11 4.82 -25.16
CA LYS A 26 -20.51 4.51 -25.45
C LYS A 26 -21.42 5.45 -24.66
N THR A 27 -22.30 6.15 -25.36
CA THR A 27 -23.25 7.10 -24.77
C THR A 27 -24.63 6.46 -24.67
N ILE A 28 -25.17 6.34 -23.46
CA ILE A 28 -26.51 5.79 -23.23
C ILE A 28 -27.46 6.94 -22.87
N LYS A 29 -28.56 7.07 -23.61
CA LYS A 29 -29.66 8.00 -23.31
C LYS A 29 -30.72 7.30 -22.46
N VAL A 30 -30.95 7.77 -21.24
CA VAL A 30 -32.00 7.23 -20.35
C VAL A 30 -33.17 8.22 -20.27
N SER A 31 -34.41 7.75 -20.47
CA SER A 31 -35.63 8.55 -20.40
C SER A 31 -36.33 8.33 -19.05
N LYS A 32 -36.72 9.42 -18.37
CA LYS A 32 -37.45 9.39 -17.09
C LYS A 32 -38.95 9.28 -17.34
N THR A 33 -39.51 8.07 -17.33
CA THR A 33 -40.95 7.85 -17.20
C THR A 33 -41.26 6.72 -16.22
N GLY A 34 -41.78 7.07 -15.03
CA GLY A 34 -42.53 6.14 -14.16
C GLY A 34 -41.89 5.74 -12.82
N LYS A 35 -42.74 5.53 -11.81
CA LYS A 35 -42.45 5.12 -10.41
C LYS A 35 -41.52 3.90 -10.25
N GLY A 36 -41.26 3.12 -11.30
CA GLY A 36 -40.28 2.00 -11.29
C GLY A 36 -38.82 2.43 -11.39
N TYR A 37 -38.53 3.67 -11.80
CA TYR A 37 -37.15 4.20 -11.89
C TYR A 37 -36.48 4.36 -10.51
N SER A 38 -37.26 4.67 -9.46
CA SER A 38 -36.73 4.83 -8.10
C SER A 38 -36.26 3.51 -7.49
N GLU A 39 -36.99 2.41 -7.71
CA GLU A 39 -36.61 1.08 -7.21
C GLU A 39 -35.47 0.45 -8.03
N MET A 40 -35.46 0.65 -9.36
CA MET A 40 -34.33 0.24 -10.19
C MET A 40 -33.05 1.01 -9.88
N LEU A 41 -33.11 2.32 -9.63
CA LEU A 41 -31.94 3.10 -9.21
C LEU A 41 -31.45 2.66 -7.84
N LYS A 42 -32.32 2.44 -6.85
CA LYS A 42 -31.92 1.95 -5.51
C LYS A 42 -31.23 0.59 -5.61
N SER A 43 -31.75 -0.31 -6.43
CA SER A 43 -31.13 -1.61 -6.71
C SER A 43 -29.77 -1.42 -7.39
N PHE A 44 -29.68 -0.57 -8.43
CA PHE A 44 -28.41 -0.26 -9.11
C PHE A 44 -27.38 0.36 -8.17
N PHE A 45 -27.76 1.31 -7.30
CA PHE A 45 -26.87 1.89 -6.29
C PHE A 45 -26.46 0.86 -5.24
N LEU A 46 -27.34 -0.02 -4.76
CA LEU A 46 -26.98 -1.09 -3.83
C LEU A 46 -26.00 -2.08 -4.48
N PHE A 47 -26.27 -2.53 -5.71
CA PHE A 47 -25.36 -3.41 -6.44
C PHE A 47 -24.04 -2.71 -6.78
N PHE A 48 -24.05 -1.43 -7.16
CA PHE A 48 -22.84 -0.67 -7.50
C PHE A 48 -22.03 -0.30 -6.26
N SER A 49 -22.66 0.00 -5.12
CA SER A 49 -22.00 0.17 -3.83
C SER A 49 -21.39 -1.14 -3.33
N ILE A 50 -22.11 -2.26 -3.46
CA ILE A 50 -21.56 -3.59 -3.13
C ILE A 50 -20.41 -3.95 -4.08
N PHE A 51 -20.52 -3.66 -5.37
CA PHE A 51 -19.46 -3.91 -6.35
C PHE A 51 -18.23 -3.03 -6.10
N ILE A 52 -18.41 -1.73 -5.79
CA ILE A 52 -17.32 -0.82 -5.41
C ILE A 52 -16.63 -1.27 -4.13
N ILE A 53 -17.36 -1.72 -3.11
CA ILE A 53 -16.77 -2.22 -1.85
C ILE A 53 -15.94 -3.49 -2.10
N VAL A 54 -16.34 -4.33 -3.06
CA VAL A 54 -15.61 -5.57 -3.41
C VAL A 54 -14.37 -5.30 -4.28
N THR A 55 -14.30 -4.17 -5.01
CA THR A 55 -13.22 -3.92 -5.98
C THR A 55 -12.08 -3.00 -5.50
N VAL A 56 -12.15 -2.41 -4.30
CA VAL A 56 -11.22 -1.32 -3.89
C VAL A 56 -10.37 -1.66 -2.65
N GLY A 57 -10.55 -2.83 -2.03
CA GLY A 57 -9.76 -3.24 -0.85
C GLY A 57 -8.73 -4.31 -1.15
N HIS A 58 -7.58 -4.30 -0.44
CA HIS A 58 -6.65 -5.42 -0.42
C HIS A 58 -7.37 -6.74 -0.11
N PRO A 59 -6.93 -7.87 -0.68
CA PRO A 59 -7.47 -9.18 -0.32
C PRO A 59 -7.45 -9.38 1.21
N PRO A 60 -8.54 -9.85 1.85
CA PRO A 60 -8.58 -10.04 3.30
C PRO A 60 -7.43 -10.89 3.86
N LYS A 61 -6.89 -11.81 3.03
CA LYS A 61 -5.71 -12.61 3.36
C LYS A 61 -4.47 -11.77 3.71
N CYS A 62 -4.30 -10.58 3.14
CA CYS A 62 -3.17 -9.68 3.40
C CYS A 62 -3.17 -9.14 4.84
N PHE A 63 -4.30 -9.16 5.53
CA PHE A 63 -4.43 -8.67 6.90
C PHE A 63 -4.29 -9.77 7.96
N LEU A 64 -4.06 -11.03 7.54
CA LEU A 64 -3.81 -12.11 8.49
C LEU A 64 -2.43 -11.92 9.14
N PRO A 65 -2.26 -12.25 10.43
CA PRO A 65 -0.99 -12.07 11.12
C PRO A 65 0.11 -12.97 10.53
N LEU A 66 1.38 -12.65 10.79
CA LEU A 66 2.48 -13.57 10.50
C LEU A 66 2.23 -14.91 11.20
N ALA A 67 2.30 -16.01 10.45
CA ALA A 67 2.11 -17.34 11.00
C ALA A 67 3.20 -18.32 10.52
N GLN A 68 4.19 -18.56 11.38
CA GLN A 68 5.31 -19.49 11.10
C GLN A 68 4.86 -20.95 10.94
N GLY A 69 3.70 -21.32 11.50
CA GLY A 69 3.23 -22.70 11.52
C GLY A 69 4.03 -23.59 12.48
N THR A 70 4.17 -24.87 12.12
CA THR A 70 4.90 -25.89 12.89
C THR A 70 5.84 -26.67 11.98
N SER A 71 6.83 -27.36 12.56
CA SER A 71 7.73 -28.30 11.89
C SER A 71 7.38 -29.76 12.16
N ILE A 72 6.37 -30.02 13.01
CA ILE A 72 5.99 -31.37 13.43
C ILE A 72 5.06 -31.98 12.39
N ASN A 73 5.42 -33.18 11.88
CA ASN A 73 4.62 -33.96 10.92
C ASN A 73 4.28 -33.21 9.61
N CYS A 74 5.19 -32.35 9.14
CA CYS A 74 5.03 -31.64 7.88
C CYS A 74 5.64 -32.41 6.71
N GLN A 75 5.00 -32.34 5.54
CA GLN A 75 5.55 -32.88 4.29
C GLN A 75 6.61 -31.97 3.67
N ASN A 76 6.46 -30.65 3.84
CA ASN A 76 7.44 -29.68 3.34
C ASN A 76 8.46 -29.37 4.44
N ALA A 77 9.71 -29.17 4.02
CA ALA A 77 10.76 -28.66 4.90
C ALA A 77 10.49 -27.18 5.27
N PRO A 78 11.07 -26.68 6.38
CA PRO A 78 11.09 -25.26 6.67
C PRO A 78 11.70 -24.48 5.51
N SER A 79 11.08 -23.34 5.16
CA SER A 79 11.54 -22.48 4.07
C SER A 79 11.34 -21.01 4.43
N GLN A 80 12.12 -20.14 3.79
CA GLN A 80 11.81 -18.71 3.82
C GLN A 80 10.53 -18.44 3.00
N ARG A 81 9.69 -17.55 3.52
CA ARG A 81 8.46 -17.07 2.88
C ARG A 81 8.32 -15.58 3.15
N TYR A 82 7.33 -14.95 2.51
CA TYR A 82 7.00 -13.55 2.69
C TYR A 82 5.57 -13.40 3.21
N HIS A 83 5.35 -12.47 4.12
CA HIS A 83 4.03 -12.06 4.57
C HIS A 83 3.90 -10.55 4.40
N PHE A 84 2.70 -10.07 4.14
CA PHE A 84 2.39 -8.65 4.11
C PHE A 84 2.11 -8.12 5.52
N ASP A 85 2.65 -6.95 5.84
CA ASP A 85 2.29 -6.15 7.00
C ASP A 85 1.44 -4.94 6.54
N PRO A 86 0.14 -4.93 6.82
CA PRO A 86 -0.74 -3.83 6.43
C PRO A 86 -0.46 -2.53 7.20
N THR A 87 0.26 -2.59 8.32
CA THR A 87 0.62 -1.42 9.12
C THR A 87 1.69 -0.58 8.42
N MET A 88 2.68 -1.28 7.85
CA MET A 88 3.82 -0.66 7.16
C MET A 88 3.65 -0.66 5.64
N ASN A 89 2.59 -1.28 5.14
CA ASN A 89 2.33 -1.54 3.73
C ASN A 89 3.54 -2.21 3.05
N GLN A 90 4.06 -3.29 3.65
CA GLN A 90 5.29 -3.94 3.19
C GLN A 90 5.27 -5.46 3.35
N CYS A 91 6.00 -6.12 2.46
CA CYS A 91 6.25 -7.55 2.54
C CYS A 91 7.55 -7.85 3.28
N HIS A 92 7.48 -8.68 4.32
CA HIS A 92 8.63 -9.09 5.12
C HIS A 92 8.87 -10.59 5.01
N ALA A 93 10.15 -10.96 4.94
CA ALA A 93 10.59 -12.33 5.02
C ALA A 93 10.34 -12.90 6.43
N PHE A 94 9.96 -14.18 6.46
CA PHE A 94 9.88 -14.94 7.69
C PHE A 94 10.17 -16.43 7.43
N GLN A 95 10.54 -17.14 8.48
CA GLN A 95 10.72 -18.58 8.46
C GLN A 95 9.37 -19.28 8.59
N TYR A 96 8.93 -19.90 7.51
CA TYR A 96 7.84 -20.87 7.54
C TYR A 96 8.39 -22.23 7.97
N LYS A 97 7.72 -22.91 8.91
CA LYS A 97 8.22 -24.14 9.52
C LYS A 97 7.87 -25.42 8.74
N GLY A 98 7.09 -25.31 7.66
CA GLY A 98 6.84 -26.40 6.71
C GLY A 98 5.36 -26.77 6.56
N CYS A 99 4.57 -26.66 7.63
CA CYS A 99 3.12 -26.84 7.58
C CYS A 99 2.39 -25.96 8.60
N GLY A 100 1.08 -25.79 8.40
CA GLY A 100 0.28 -24.83 9.16
C GLY A 100 0.42 -23.41 8.63
N GLY A 101 0.16 -22.41 9.46
CA GLY A 101 0.18 -21.01 9.05
C GLY A 101 -1.17 -20.53 8.50
N ASN A 102 -1.14 -19.52 7.65
CA ASN A 102 -2.34 -18.93 7.03
C ASN A 102 -2.05 -18.45 5.60
N LEU A 103 -3.02 -17.79 4.96
CA LEU A 103 -2.94 -17.36 3.56
C LEU A 103 -2.07 -16.11 3.31
N ASN A 104 -1.59 -15.44 4.35
CA ASN A 104 -0.58 -14.37 4.24
C ASN A 104 0.82 -14.99 4.19
N ASN A 105 1.06 -15.82 3.18
CA ASN A 105 2.27 -16.62 3.03
C ASN A 105 2.55 -16.79 1.54
N TYR A 106 3.61 -16.15 1.09
CA TYR A 106 4.03 -16.07 -0.31
C TYR A 106 5.43 -16.65 -0.46
N GLU A 107 5.70 -17.28 -1.60
CA GLU A 107 7.00 -17.92 -1.86
C GLU A 107 8.08 -16.88 -2.19
N THR A 108 7.68 -15.81 -2.88
CA THR A 108 8.60 -14.74 -3.31
C THR A 108 8.13 -13.37 -2.84
N LEU A 109 9.07 -12.43 -2.78
CA LEU A 109 8.77 -11.03 -2.49
C LEU A 109 7.84 -10.44 -3.55
N GLY A 110 8.06 -10.76 -4.82
CA GLY A 110 7.23 -10.32 -5.94
C GLY A 110 5.79 -10.79 -5.81
N GLU A 111 5.58 -12.07 -5.50
CA GLU A 111 4.23 -12.62 -5.29
C GLU A 111 3.50 -11.90 -4.15
N CYS A 112 4.19 -11.64 -3.03
CA CYS A 112 3.60 -10.88 -1.93
C CYS A 112 3.19 -9.47 -2.36
N LYS A 113 4.06 -8.77 -3.09
CA LYS A 113 3.80 -7.41 -3.58
C LYS A 113 2.64 -7.38 -4.57
N ASP A 114 2.63 -8.27 -5.55
CA ASP A 114 1.58 -8.34 -6.57
C ASP A 114 0.19 -8.64 -5.97
N ASN A 115 0.15 -9.36 -4.84
CA ASN A 115 -1.11 -9.71 -4.18
C ASN A 115 -1.58 -8.68 -3.15
N CYS A 116 -0.66 -7.99 -2.47
CA CYS A 116 -0.97 -7.23 -1.25
C CYS A 116 -0.38 -5.83 -1.19
N ASP A 117 0.57 -5.47 -2.04
CA ASP A 117 1.13 -4.13 -2.03
C ASP A 117 0.28 -3.23 -2.95
N VAL A 118 -0.05 -2.04 -2.47
CA VAL A 118 -0.62 -0.99 -3.32
C VAL A 118 0.53 -0.37 -4.10
N ASP A 119 0.33 -0.17 -5.40
CA ASP A 119 1.31 0.51 -6.24
C ASP A 119 1.74 1.83 -5.59
N LEU A 120 3.02 1.90 -5.18
CA LEU A 120 3.65 3.03 -4.46
C LEU A 120 3.55 4.34 -5.24
N SER A 121 3.29 4.25 -6.54
CA SER A 121 3.01 5.38 -7.42
C SER A 121 1.66 6.08 -7.08
N SER A 122 0.77 5.37 -6.39
CA SER A 122 -0.57 5.82 -5.97
C SER A 122 -0.77 5.86 -4.45
N TYR A 123 0.10 5.22 -3.67
CA TYR A 123 0.08 5.25 -2.21
C TYR A 123 0.89 6.44 -1.68
N VAL A 124 0.19 7.56 -1.46
CA VAL A 124 0.76 8.79 -0.89
C VAL A 124 0.85 8.65 0.63
N GLN A 125 1.92 8.02 1.12
CA GLN A 125 2.19 7.86 2.55
C GLN A 125 3.69 7.87 2.86
N CYS A 126 4.06 8.47 4.00
CA CYS A 126 5.46 8.47 4.45
C CYS A 126 5.92 7.04 4.82
N PRO A 127 7.25 6.79 4.83
CA PRO A 127 7.80 5.48 5.15
C PRO A 127 7.28 4.90 6.47
N LEU A 128 7.13 3.57 6.50
CA LEU A 128 6.57 2.80 7.62
C LEU A 128 5.14 3.17 8.00
N GLY A 129 4.44 3.86 7.11
CA GLY A 129 3.10 4.32 7.38
C GLY A 129 3.03 5.53 8.31
N THR A 130 4.13 6.24 8.55
CA THR A 130 4.15 7.41 9.44
C THR A 130 3.29 8.57 8.93
N PRO A 131 2.73 9.40 9.82
CA PRO A 131 2.03 10.61 9.40
C PRO A 131 3.02 11.64 8.84
N PRO A 132 2.58 12.52 7.92
CA PRO A 132 3.41 13.61 7.43
C PRO A 132 3.66 14.66 8.53
N ILE A 133 4.75 15.40 8.41
CA ILE A 133 5.10 16.51 9.28
C ILE A 133 4.45 17.78 8.74
N PHE A 134 3.70 18.46 9.60
CA PHE A 134 3.02 19.72 9.27
C PHE A 134 3.89 20.92 9.65
N ASP A 135 3.85 21.94 8.82
CA ASP A 135 4.50 23.22 9.03
C ASP A 135 3.68 24.14 9.96
N SER A 136 4.19 25.37 10.19
CA SER A 136 3.51 26.35 11.04
C SER A 136 2.14 26.83 10.51
N ASN A 137 1.82 26.54 9.25
CA ASN A 137 0.56 26.88 8.58
C ASN A 137 -0.36 25.68 8.39
N ASP A 138 -0.10 24.55 9.09
CA ASP A 138 -0.86 23.30 8.94
C ASP A 138 -0.79 22.71 7.52
N ASN A 139 0.31 22.96 6.81
CA ASN A 139 0.60 22.37 5.51
C ASN A 139 1.74 21.34 5.63
N SER A 140 1.56 20.17 5.00
CA SER A 140 2.55 19.10 4.99
C SER A 140 3.13 18.83 3.61
N GLN A 141 2.78 19.65 2.61
CA GLN A 141 3.25 19.51 1.24
C GLN A 141 4.50 20.34 1.02
N CYS A 142 5.46 19.76 0.31
CA CYS A 142 6.66 20.43 -0.17
C CYS A 142 6.63 20.54 -1.70
N ALA A 143 7.56 21.30 -2.27
CA ALA A 143 7.58 21.53 -3.71
C ALA A 143 7.97 20.25 -4.48
N LEU A 144 7.24 19.96 -5.57
CA LEU A 144 7.63 18.98 -6.58
C LEU A 144 8.81 19.55 -7.40
N THR A 145 9.99 19.66 -6.79
CA THR A 145 11.19 20.14 -7.47
C THR A 145 12.17 18.99 -7.73
N ASP A 146 12.98 19.15 -8.78
CA ASP A 146 14.07 18.22 -9.17
C ASP A 146 15.23 18.17 -8.15
N SER A 147 15.02 18.66 -6.93
CA SER A 147 16.03 18.68 -5.87
C SER A 147 16.19 17.28 -5.29
N SER A 148 17.18 16.55 -5.81
CA SER A 148 17.70 15.29 -5.27
C SER A 148 18.16 15.36 -3.81
N SER A 149 18.20 16.57 -3.21
CA SER A 149 18.50 16.78 -1.80
C SER A 149 17.34 16.47 -0.85
N GLY A 150 16.09 16.41 -1.35
CA GLY A 150 14.91 16.23 -0.48
C GLY A 150 14.64 17.43 0.46
N GLU A 151 15.19 18.60 0.15
CA GLU A 151 14.98 19.81 0.94
C GLU A 151 13.72 20.56 0.45
N GLY A 152 13.02 21.25 1.36
CA GLY A 152 11.77 21.95 1.04
C GLY A 152 10.70 21.96 2.13
N CYS A 153 11.03 21.46 3.32
CA CYS A 153 10.16 21.47 4.50
C CYS A 153 10.62 22.54 5.51
N GLU A 154 9.70 23.06 6.31
CA GLU A 154 10.02 24.08 7.34
C GLU A 154 10.94 23.53 8.44
N SER A 155 10.69 22.28 8.88
CA SER A 155 11.47 21.63 9.92
C SER A 155 12.67 20.86 9.37
N ASN A 156 13.82 20.98 10.04
CA ASN A 156 15.01 20.17 9.76
C ASN A 156 14.82 18.68 10.07
N GLU A 157 13.83 18.33 10.90
CA GLU A 157 13.45 16.95 11.19
C GLU A 157 12.62 16.32 10.06
N ALA A 158 12.20 17.13 9.08
CA ALA A 158 11.44 16.70 7.92
C ALA A 158 12.33 16.61 6.66
N ILE A 159 11.94 15.73 5.75
CA ILE A 159 12.49 15.60 4.41
C ILE A 159 11.34 15.56 3.40
N CYS A 160 11.52 16.23 2.27
CA CYS A 160 10.57 16.25 1.17
C CYS A 160 10.67 14.96 0.36
N ILE A 161 9.58 14.19 0.33
CA ILE A 161 9.47 12.95 -0.46
C ILE A 161 8.49 13.16 -1.59
N ASN A 162 8.97 13.00 -2.82
CA ASN A 162 8.17 13.12 -4.03
C ASN A 162 7.41 11.82 -4.32
N PHE A 163 6.09 11.95 -4.49
CA PHE A 163 5.21 10.94 -5.07
C PHE A 163 4.78 11.40 -6.47
N ASN A 164 4.01 10.58 -7.19
CA ASN A 164 3.63 10.87 -8.58
C ASN A 164 2.93 12.22 -8.81
N THR A 165 2.13 12.69 -7.85
CA THR A 165 1.26 13.88 -8.02
C THR A 165 1.38 14.89 -6.89
N ILE A 166 2.16 14.59 -5.86
CA ILE A 166 2.28 15.36 -4.62
C ILE A 166 3.62 15.05 -3.98
N ALA A 167 4.16 15.99 -3.21
CA ALA A 167 5.30 15.72 -2.35
C ALA A 167 4.91 16.03 -0.91
N LEU A 168 5.35 15.18 0.02
CA LEU A 168 5.06 15.33 1.44
C LEU A 168 6.34 15.52 2.25
N CYS A 169 6.23 16.35 3.28
CA CYS A 169 7.20 16.41 4.36
C CYS A 169 7.03 15.20 5.26
N CYS A 170 8.03 14.31 5.26
CA CYS A 170 8.05 13.09 6.05
C CYS A 170 9.17 13.14 7.08
N ASN A 171 9.09 12.31 8.13
CA ASN A 171 10.15 12.26 9.14
C ASN A 171 11.49 11.82 8.52
N ARG A 172 12.49 12.68 8.65
CA ARG A 172 13.82 12.51 8.03
C ARG A 172 14.55 11.28 8.56
N THR A 173 14.57 11.08 9.87
CA THR A 173 15.23 9.92 10.50
C THR A 173 14.55 8.62 10.09
N VAL A 174 13.22 8.61 10.02
CA VAL A 174 12.47 7.44 9.55
C VAL A 174 12.77 7.14 8.08
N HIS A 175 12.81 8.15 7.23
CA HIS A 175 13.13 7.98 5.82
C HIS A 175 14.52 7.37 5.60
N PHE A 176 15.55 7.95 6.22
CA PHE A 176 16.91 7.46 6.06
C PHE A 176 17.13 6.11 6.73
N GLY A 177 16.58 5.88 7.94
CA GLY A 177 16.68 4.56 8.57
C GLY A 177 15.97 3.46 7.75
N PHE A 178 14.85 3.80 7.10
CA PHE A 178 14.16 2.89 6.19
C PHE A 178 15.01 2.56 4.95
N GLN A 179 15.60 3.57 4.31
CA GLN A 179 16.51 3.38 3.17
C GLN A 179 17.76 2.59 3.56
N ASP A 180 18.33 2.90 4.72
CA ASP A 180 19.51 2.25 5.26
C ASP A 180 19.25 0.77 5.49
N ASP A 181 18.10 0.40 6.05
CA ASP A 181 17.71 -1.01 6.25
C ASP A 181 17.44 -1.71 4.92
N ALA A 182 16.88 -1.02 3.93
CA ALA A 182 16.60 -1.56 2.60
C ALA A 182 17.84 -1.63 1.69
N SER A 183 18.96 -1.01 2.07
CA SER A 183 20.18 -0.96 1.27
C SER A 183 20.76 -2.37 0.98
N ALA A 184 21.62 -2.47 -0.03
CA ALA A 184 22.25 -3.72 -0.44
C ALA A 184 23.46 -4.11 0.43
N THR A 185 23.93 -3.22 1.31
CA THR A 185 25.21 -3.35 2.02
C THR A 185 25.03 -3.19 3.53
N CYS A 186 25.80 -3.97 4.28
CA CYS A 186 25.87 -3.87 5.72
C CYS A 186 26.70 -2.66 6.15
N PRO A 187 26.52 -2.15 7.39
CA PRO A 187 27.36 -1.09 7.93
C PRO A 187 28.87 -1.40 7.94
N SER A 188 29.24 -2.69 7.96
CA SER A 188 30.63 -3.15 7.83
C SER A 188 31.20 -3.06 6.41
N GLY A 189 30.37 -2.79 5.41
CA GLY A 189 30.73 -2.80 3.99
C GLY A 189 30.46 -4.13 3.26
N ASN A 190 30.21 -5.21 4.01
CA ASN A 190 29.87 -6.52 3.44
C ASN A 190 28.49 -6.51 2.77
N ALA A 191 28.20 -7.49 1.92
CA ALA A 191 26.90 -7.61 1.27
C ALA A 191 25.81 -8.02 2.28
N ARG A 192 24.61 -7.46 2.11
CA ARG A 192 23.40 -8.06 2.69
C ARG A 192 22.92 -9.21 1.81
N TRP A 193 22.29 -10.19 2.43
CA TRP A 193 21.66 -11.28 1.70
C TRP A 193 20.51 -10.74 0.85
N GLN A 194 20.57 -11.05 -0.45
CA GLN A 194 19.60 -10.60 -1.44
C GLN A 194 19.00 -11.80 -2.19
N ILE A 195 17.74 -11.65 -2.56
CA ILE A 195 17.03 -12.56 -3.47
C ILE A 195 16.48 -11.71 -4.61
N ASP A 196 16.79 -12.10 -5.84
CA ASP A 196 16.41 -11.36 -7.06
C ASP A 196 16.79 -9.87 -7.02
N GLY A 197 17.99 -9.57 -6.48
CA GLY A 197 18.50 -8.21 -6.35
C GLY A 197 17.84 -7.35 -5.26
N ASN A 198 16.96 -7.92 -4.45
CA ASN A 198 16.32 -7.23 -3.33
C ASN A 198 16.86 -7.75 -2.00
N THR A 199 17.23 -6.85 -1.09
CA THR A 199 17.61 -7.19 0.28
C THR A 199 16.46 -7.91 0.98
N VAL A 200 16.77 -9.03 1.63
CA VAL A 200 15.81 -9.78 2.44
C VAL A 200 15.62 -9.07 3.77
N LEU A 201 14.45 -8.46 3.96
CA LEU A 201 14.07 -7.76 5.20
C LEU A 201 13.07 -8.57 6.00
N ALA A 202 13.29 -8.68 7.29
CA ALA A 202 12.39 -9.30 8.25
C ALA A 202 12.03 -8.34 9.37
N LYS A 203 10.95 -8.61 10.10
CA LYS A 203 10.55 -7.78 11.25
C LYS A 203 11.49 -7.86 12.45
N SER A 204 12.17 -8.99 12.60
CA SER A 204 13.11 -9.25 13.69
C SER A 204 14.04 -10.39 13.29
N CYS A 205 15.18 -10.53 13.97
CA CYS A 205 16.05 -11.69 13.79
C CYS A 205 15.41 -13.02 14.21
N ASP A 206 14.40 -13.00 15.08
CA ASP A 206 13.61 -14.19 15.42
C ASP A 206 12.67 -14.63 14.30
N ALA A 207 12.33 -13.71 13.38
CA ALA A 207 11.42 -13.99 12.28
C ALA A 207 12.13 -14.64 11.09
N VAL A 208 13.45 -14.46 10.91
CA VAL A 208 14.20 -14.90 9.71
C VAL A 208 15.36 -15.82 10.07
N VAL A 209 15.70 -16.72 9.16
CA VAL A 209 16.89 -17.57 9.28
C VAL A 209 17.85 -17.19 8.15
N CYS A 210 19.04 -16.74 8.52
CA CYS A 210 20.07 -16.40 7.55
C CYS A 210 20.69 -17.65 6.92
N PRO A 211 21.07 -17.61 5.64
CA PRO A 211 21.78 -18.70 5.00
C PRO A 211 23.21 -18.83 5.57
N SER A 212 23.84 -19.97 5.29
CA SER A 212 25.24 -20.22 5.67
C SER A 212 26.16 -19.09 5.21
N GLY A 213 27.04 -18.63 6.10
CA GLY A 213 27.95 -17.50 5.82
C GLY A 213 27.36 -16.12 6.13
N PHE A 214 26.09 -16.06 6.56
CA PHE A 214 25.44 -14.82 6.98
C PHE A 214 25.00 -14.88 8.43
N SER A 215 25.04 -13.74 9.11
CA SER A 215 24.51 -13.54 10.46
C SER A 215 23.43 -12.46 10.46
N CYS A 216 22.38 -12.69 11.23
CA CYS A 216 21.31 -11.70 11.36
C CYS A 216 21.78 -10.48 12.16
N LYS A 217 21.31 -9.30 11.76
CA LYS A 217 21.48 -8.02 12.44
C LYS A 217 20.15 -7.28 12.47
N ASP A 218 19.84 -6.69 13.61
CA ASP A 218 18.75 -5.71 13.72
C ASP A 218 19.24 -4.36 13.21
N GLY A 219 18.48 -3.77 12.30
CA GLY A 219 18.68 -2.42 11.75
C GLY A 219 17.89 -1.37 12.53
N ASN A 220 17.49 -0.31 11.83
CA ASN A 220 16.70 0.78 12.39
C ASN A 220 15.24 0.36 12.66
N PHE A 221 14.67 -0.42 11.75
CA PHE A 221 13.27 -0.83 11.69
C PHE A 221 13.10 -2.31 11.33
N PHE A 222 14.03 -2.87 10.56
CA PHE A 222 14.01 -4.25 10.11
C PHE A 222 15.30 -4.97 10.43
N SER A 223 15.23 -6.30 10.43
CA SER A 223 16.38 -7.16 10.52
C SER A 223 16.74 -7.72 9.15
N TYR A 224 18.04 -7.90 8.95
CA TYR A 224 18.61 -8.39 7.70
C TYR A 224 19.82 -9.27 7.99
N CYS A 225 20.19 -10.07 6.99
CA CYS A 225 21.34 -10.96 7.09
C CYS A 225 22.56 -10.32 6.46
N CYS A 226 23.65 -10.23 7.22
CA CYS A 226 24.95 -9.70 6.79
C CYS A 226 25.95 -10.82 6.57
N GLU A 227 26.70 -10.77 5.48
CA GLU A 227 27.82 -11.68 5.25
C GLU A 227 28.89 -11.53 6.34
N ASN A 228 29.35 -12.66 6.87
CA ASN A 228 30.26 -12.77 8.02
C ASN A 228 31.68 -12.28 7.74
#